data_AF-A0A314UXE7-F1
#
_entry.id   AF-A0A314UXE7-F1
#
_cell.length_a   1.000
_cell.length_b   1.000
_cell.length_c   1.000
_cell.angle_alpha   90.00
_cell.angle_beta   90.00
_cell.angle_gamma   90.00
#
_symmetry.space_group_name_H-M   'P 1'
#
loop_
_entity.id
_entity.type
_entity.pdbx_description
1 polymer ?
#
loop_
_entity_poly.entity_id
_entity_poly.type
_entity_poly.pdbx_seq_one_letter_code
_entity_poly.pdbx_strand_id
1 'polypeptide(L)' 'MSPRQAYVNYKDLDLGLNKKSNTTFIEASSWGYSYFKDNFNRLVKIKTKVDPNNFFRHEQSIPPLPKRGHH' A
#
# COMPACT_ATOMS: atom_id res chain seq x y z
N MET A 1 -6.66 -16.77 8.22
CA MET A 1 -6.42 -16.76 6.76
C MET A 1 -4.91 -16.68 6.52
N SER A 2 -4.35 -17.58 5.70
CA SER A 2 -2.94 -17.57 5.30
C SER A 2 -2.83 -16.89 3.93
N PRO A 3 -2.30 -15.65 3.82
CA PRO A 3 -2.26 -14.94 2.55
C PRO A 3 -1.37 -15.66 1.54
N ARG A 4 -1.83 -15.74 0.28
CA ARG A 4 -1.07 -16.32 -0.83
C ARG A 4 0.19 -15.49 -1.05
N GLN A 5 1.35 -16.13 -0.96
CA GLN A 5 2.63 -15.46 -1.08
C GLN A 5 2.86 -15.02 -2.53
N ALA A 6 2.90 -13.72 -2.77
CA ALA A 6 3.17 -13.13 -4.08
C ALA A 6 4.52 -12.41 -4.06
N TYR A 7 5.26 -12.45 -5.17
CA TYR A 7 6.56 -11.80 -5.28
C TYR A 7 6.44 -10.54 -6.14
N VAL A 8 6.79 -9.38 -5.59
CA VAL A 8 6.49 -8.07 -6.22
C VAL A 8 7.12 -7.88 -7.61
N ASN A 9 8.19 -8.63 -7.94
CA ASN A 9 8.82 -8.57 -9.26
C ASN A 9 8.06 -9.37 -10.34
N TYR A 10 7.12 -10.22 -9.95
CA TYR A 10 6.11 -10.79 -10.84
C TYR A 10 4.78 -10.10 -10.52
N LYS A 11 4.55 -8.95 -11.17
CA LYS A 11 3.34 -8.15 -10.93
C LYS A 11 2.10 -8.97 -11.24
N ASP A 12 1.38 -9.37 -10.20
CA ASP A 12 0.06 -9.99 -10.30
C ASP A 12 -1.00 -8.89 -10.06
N LEU A 13 -1.61 -8.45 -11.16
CA LEU A 13 -2.62 -7.38 -11.16
C LEU A 13 -3.98 -7.88 -10.64
N ASP A 14 -4.20 -9.20 -10.56
CA ASP A 14 -5.44 -9.80 -10.06
C ASP A 14 -5.53 -9.75 -8.52
N LEU A 15 -4.40 -9.50 -7.84
CA LEU A 15 -4.37 -9.36 -6.38
C LEU A 15 -5.00 -8.05 -5.87
N GLY A 16 -5.24 -7.09 -6.76
CA GLY A 16 -5.90 -5.82 -6.44
C GLY A 16 -5.12 -4.61 -6.96
N LEU A 17 -5.86 -3.59 -7.37
CA LEU A 17 -5.33 -2.34 -7.92
C LEU A 17 -5.71 -1.16 -7.04
N ASN A 18 -4.76 -0.25 -6.88
CA ASN A 18 -4.97 1.08 -6.35
C ASN A 18 -5.95 1.85 -7.26
N LYS A 19 -6.97 2.47 -6.67
CA LYS A 19 -7.80 3.45 -7.38
C LYS A 19 -6.92 4.66 -7.72
N LYS A 20 -7.01 5.12 -8.99
CA LYS A 20 -6.12 6.08 -9.68
C LYS A 20 -5.68 7.34 -8.90
N SER A 21 -6.38 7.75 -7.83
CA SER A 21 -6.07 9.00 -7.13
C SER A 21 -6.07 8.92 -5.60
N ASN A 22 -6.77 7.97 -4.98
CA ASN A 22 -6.97 7.95 -3.53
C ASN A 22 -7.07 6.52 -3.00
N THR A 23 -5.98 5.77 -3.09
CA THR A 23 -5.93 4.46 -2.44
C THR A 23 -5.68 4.64 -0.97
N THR A 24 -6.62 4.17 -0.16
CA THR A 24 -6.49 4.18 1.29
C THR A 24 -5.58 3.06 1.78
N PHE A 25 -5.04 3.21 2.99
CA PHE A 25 -4.33 2.11 3.68
C PHE A 25 -5.16 0.81 3.71
N ILE A 26 -6.48 0.92 3.92
CA ILE A 26 -7.39 -0.23 4.00
C ILE A 26 -7.45 -0.96 2.65
N GLU A 27 -7.66 -0.23 1.55
CA GLU A 27 -7.67 -0.83 0.20
C GLU A 27 -6.31 -1.46 -0.13
N ALA A 28 -5.21 -0.78 0.17
CA ALA A 28 -3.87 -1.32 -0.10
C ALA A 28 -3.51 -2.50 0.80
N SER A 29 -4.10 -2.61 1.99
CA SER A 29 -3.84 -3.73 2.91
C SER A 29 -4.34 -5.06 2.36
N SER A 30 -5.37 -5.05 1.50
CA SER A 30 -5.93 -6.26 0.87
C SER A 30 -4.89 -7.05 0.06
N TRP A 31 -4.00 -6.35 -0.64
CA TRP A 31 -2.89 -6.95 -1.40
C TRP A 31 -1.52 -6.79 -0.71
N GLY A 32 -1.31 -5.71 0.03
CA GLY A 32 -0.03 -5.34 0.62
C GLY A 32 0.51 -6.38 1.60
N TYR A 33 -0.37 -7.02 2.38
CA TYR A 33 0.02 -8.10 3.29
C TYR A 33 0.43 -9.39 2.55
N SER A 34 -0.12 -9.64 1.36
CA SER A 34 0.25 -10.80 0.52
C SER A 34 1.67 -10.70 -0.04
N TYR A 35 2.13 -9.47 -0.32
CA TYR A 35 3.49 -9.20 -0.78
C TYR A 35 4.50 -9.02 0.36
N PHE A 36 4.13 -8.29 1.41
CA PHE A 36 5.09 -7.80 2.41
C PHE A 36 4.89 -8.37 3.81
N LYS A 37 3.80 -9.10 4.07
CA LYS A 37 3.43 -9.60 5.40
C LYS A 37 3.53 -8.48 6.44
N ASP A 38 4.12 -8.75 7.61
CA ASP A 38 4.27 -7.77 8.70
C ASP A 38 5.10 -6.53 8.32
N ASN A 39 5.91 -6.60 7.26
CA ASN A 39 6.70 -5.46 6.80
C ASN A 39 5.84 -4.36 6.16
N PHE A 40 4.61 -4.68 5.72
CA PHE A 40 3.73 -3.69 5.09
C PHE A 40 3.51 -2.46 5.96
N ASN A 41 3.29 -2.66 7.27
CA ASN A 41 3.09 -1.57 8.23
C ASN A 41 4.32 -0.66 8.36
N ARG A 42 5.53 -1.23 8.33
CA ARG A 42 6.77 -0.45 8.37
C ARG A 42 6.95 0.36 7.10
N LEU A 43 6.64 -0.24 5.94
CA LEU A 43 6.75 0.43 4.65
C LEU A 43 5.77 1.59 4.53
N VAL A 44 4.52 1.42 4.98
CA VAL A 44 3.52 2.50 5.03
C VAL A 44 3.99 3.66 5.92
N LYS A 45 4.56 3.37 7.10
CA LYS A 45 5.13 4.42 7.97
C LYS A 45 6.27 5.18 7.31
N ILE A 46 7.19 4.48 6.65
CA ILE A 46 8.30 5.11 5.92
C ILE A 46 7.75 5.96 4.78
N LYS A 47 6.85 5.42 3.95
CA LYS A 47 6.18 6.13 2.85
C LYS A 47 5.53 7.42 3.33
N THR A 48 4.79 7.36 4.45
CA THR A 48 4.14 8.52 5.06
C THR A 48 5.15 9.62 5.44
N LYS A 49 6.35 9.23 5.91
CA LYS A 49 7.40 10.17 6.30
C LYS A 49 8.12 10.78 5.11
N VAL A 50 8.44 9.97 4.10
CA VAL A 50 9.30 10.40 2.96
C VAL A 50 8.51 10.99 1.80
N ASP A 51 7.24 10.61 1.64
CA ASP A 51 6.36 11.08 0.57
C ASP A 51 4.90 11.25 1.08
N PRO A 52 4.66 12.23 1.99
CA PRO A 52 3.36 12.45 2.60
C PRO A 52 2.27 12.91 1.61
N ASN A 53 2.66 13.39 0.43
CA ASN A 53 1.74 13.83 -0.62
C ASN A 53 1.50 12.75 -1.68
N ASN A 54 2.08 11.56 -1.49
CA ASN A 54 1.97 10.42 -2.41
C ASN A 54 2.31 10.77 -3.87
N PHE A 55 3.39 11.53 -4.06
CA PHE A 55 3.87 11.91 -5.39
C PHE A 55 4.34 10.69 -6.18
N PHE A 56 5.12 9.80 -5.55
CA PHE A 56 5.60 8.56 -6.16
C PHE A 56 4.55 7.46 -6.03
N ARG A 57 3.61 7.40 -6.98
CA ARG A 57 2.50 6.44 -6.95
C ARG A 57 2.30 5.72 -8.28
N HIS A 58 1.78 4.49 -8.19
CA HIS A 58 1.37 3.65 -9.31
C HIS A 58 0.28 2.67 -8.85
N GLU A 59 -0.16 1.76 -9.72
CA GLU A 59 -1.32 0.87 -9.55
C GLU A 59 -1.23 -0.08 -8.35
N GLN A 60 -0.05 -0.28 -7.76
CA GLN A 60 0.18 -1.07 -6.54
C GLN A 60 1.26 -0.42 -5.67
N SER A 61 1.36 0.91 -5.69
CA SER A 61 2.29 1.62 -4.79
C SER A 61 1.76 1.61 -3.36
N ILE A 62 2.66 1.53 -2.39
CA ILE A 62 2.32 1.64 -0.97
C ILE A 62 1.78 3.05 -0.71
N PRO A 63 0.55 3.21 -0.15
CA PRO A 63 0.00 4.52 0.15
C PRO A 63 0.54 5.08 1.47
N PRO A 64 0.60 6.42 1.64
CA PRO A 64 0.82 7.01 2.94
C PRO A 64 -0.43 6.88 3.83
N LEU A 65 -0.25 7.05 5.14
CA LEU A 65 -1.38 7.17 6.07
C LEU A 65 -2.12 8.49 5.83
N PRO A 66 -3.46 8.50 5.97
CA PRO A 66 -4.21 9.75 5.93
C PRO A 66 -3.68 10.71 7.01
N LYS A 67 -3.43 11.96 6.62
CA LYS A 67 -3.10 13.02 7.58
C LYS A 67 -4.27 13.12 8.56
N ARG A 68 -4.02 12.96 9.86
CA ARG A 68 -5.05 13.22 10.87
C ARG A 68 -5.47 14.68 10.70
N GLY A 69 -6.70 14.91 10.25
CA GLY A 69 -7.29 16.24 10.33
C GLY A 69 -7.35 16.63 11.80
N HIS A 70 -6.82 17.80 12.13
CA HIS A 70 -7.22 18.49 13.34
C HIS A 70 -8.68 18.87 13.16
N HIS A 71 -9.58 18.08 13.73
CA HIS A 71 -10.89 18.55 14.14
C HIS A 71 -10.78 19.15 15.53
#